data_AF-T1KE27-F1
#
_entry.id   AF-T1KE27-F1
#
_cell.length_a   1.000
_cell.length_b   1.000
_cell.length_c   1.000
_cell.angle_alpha   90.00
_cell.angle_beta   90.00
_cell.angle_gamma   90.00
#
_symmetry.space_group_name_H-M   'P 1'
#
loop_
_entity.id
_entity.type
_entity.pdbx_description
1 polymer ?
#
loop_
_entity_poly.entity_id
_entity_poly.type
_entity_poly.pdbx_seq_one_letter_code
_entity_poly.pdbx_strand_id
1 'polypeptide(L)'
;MLDDKERRKAEVRARLEAQTRKKRGFMTPERKKRLRNLLRRKAAEALKREQERKAEERRRIIRERTGTPKNLDGVNEATLQSIVKEYFKRVQDLESKKWDLDRATRLKELELKELQEKVNDLKGKFVIPPLKKVSKTANQLEKIRMFTARVSQMDYRNQLKQVQKKDYRLEGVDEIAVSKPEWAQPKSKTTSISEVVSEVVSADEAED
;
A
#
# COMPACT_ATOMS: atom_id res chain seq x y z
N MET A 1 55.44 -0.13 39.95
CA MET A 1 55.13 1.23 39.47
C MET A 1 54.31 1.04 38.20
N LEU A 2 52.99 1.25 38.24
CA LEU A 2 52.15 1.11 37.04
C LEU A 2 52.49 2.26 36.08
N ASP A 3 52.99 1.91 34.89
CA ASP A 3 53.51 2.84 33.88
C ASP A 3 52.55 4.00 33.65
N ASP A 4 53.06 5.23 33.71
CA ASP A 4 52.29 6.48 33.53
C ASP A 4 51.50 6.51 32.20
N LYS A 5 51.94 5.70 31.23
CA LYS A 5 51.29 5.49 29.94
C LYS A 5 49.93 4.77 30.08
N GLU A 6 49.80 3.83 31.00
CA GLU A 6 48.56 3.10 31.26
C GLU A 6 47.55 3.97 32.01
N ARG A 7 48.02 4.82 32.93
CA ARG A 7 47.18 5.81 33.63
C ARG A 7 46.58 6.81 32.66
N ARG A 8 47.40 7.34 31.74
CA ARG A 8 46.96 8.29 30.71
C ARG A 8 46.00 7.64 29.70
N LYS A 9 46.23 6.38 29.34
CA LYS A 9 45.32 5.60 28.47
C LYS A 9 44.00 5.30 29.16
N ALA A 10 44.01 4.96 30.45
CA ALA A 10 42.82 4.73 31.25
C ALA A 10 42.01 6.03 31.42
N GLU A 11 42.68 7.16 31.63
CA GLU A 11 42.03 8.48 31.73
C GLU A 11 41.37 8.90 30.41
N VAL A 12 42.03 8.71 29.27
CA VAL A 12 41.45 8.97 27.94
C VAL A 12 40.25 8.05 27.66
N ARG A 13 40.35 6.77 28.05
CA ARG A 13 39.25 5.80 27.91
C ARG A 13 38.07 6.17 28.82
N ALA A 14 38.33 6.57 30.06
CA ALA A 14 37.32 7.04 31.00
C ALA A 14 36.66 8.35 30.53
N ARG A 15 37.41 9.25 29.89
CA ARG A 15 36.88 10.49 29.30
C ARG A 15 36.00 10.22 28.08
N LEU A 16 36.39 9.28 27.22
CA LEU A 16 35.56 8.81 26.09
C LEU A 16 34.30 8.08 26.59
N GLU A 17 34.42 7.26 27.64
CA GLU A 17 33.29 6.54 28.25
C GLU A 17 32.34 7.49 29.00
N ALA A 18 32.85 8.54 29.63
CA ALA A 18 32.05 9.60 30.24
C ALA A 18 31.33 10.48 29.19
N GLN A 19 31.95 10.69 28.01
CA GLN A 19 31.30 11.35 26.87
C GLN A 19 30.19 10.49 26.25
N THR A 20 30.35 9.17 26.17
CA THR A 20 29.31 8.25 25.66
C THR A 20 28.22 7.94 26.69
N ARG A 21 28.52 8.09 27.98
CA ARG A 21 27.55 8.03 29.10
C ARG A 21 26.71 9.29 29.26
N LYS A 22 26.90 10.33 28.44
CA LYS A 22 26.01 11.51 28.41
C LYS A 22 24.59 11.08 27.98
N LYS A 23 23.81 10.75 29.01
CA LYS A 23 22.36 10.54 29.05
C LYS A 23 21.83 9.76 27.85
N ARG A 24 21.73 8.43 28.01
CA ARG A 24 20.73 7.59 27.32
C ARG A 24 19.33 8.13 27.66
N GLY A 25 18.97 9.28 27.09
CA GLY A 25 17.66 9.89 27.24
C GLY A 25 16.61 8.88 26.79
N PHE A 26 15.47 8.92 27.48
CA PHE A 26 14.21 8.15 27.42
C PHE A 26 13.81 7.35 26.17
N MET A 27 14.53 7.41 25.05
CA MET A 27 14.23 6.74 23.81
C MET A 27 15.45 6.72 22.86
N THR A 28 15.84 5.56 22.31
CA THR A 28 16.84 5.52 21.22
C THR A 28 16.32 6.30 19.99
N PRO A 29 17.19 7.05 19.28
CA PRO A 29 16.78 7.88 18.16
C PRO A 29 16.06 7.07 17.06
N GLU A 30 16.46 5.81 16.88
CA GLU A 30 15.87 4.88 15.93
C GLU A 30 14.43 4.48 16.30
N ARG A 31 14.17 4.09 17.57
CA ARG A 31 12.80 3.77 17.99
C ARG A 31 11.92 5.02 18.04
N LYS A 32 12.46 6.23 18.30
CA LYS A 32 11.71 7.50 18.16
C LYS A 32 11.32 7.78 16.70
N LYS A 33 12.19 7.48 15.73
CA LYS A 33 11.88 7.56 14.29
C LYS A 33 10.81 6.55 13.90
N ARG A 34 10.92 5.28 14.34
CA ARG A 34 9.93 4.23 14.09
C ARG A 34 8.56 4.61 14.67
N LEU A 35 8.52 5.14 15.89
CA LEU A 35 7.26 5.59 16.52
C LEU A 35 6.59 6.73 15.75
N ARG A 36 7.34 7.76 15.33
CA ARG A 36 6.79 8.85 14.51
C ARG A 36 6.21 8.35 13.19
N ASN A 37 6.87 7.39 12.56
CA ASN A 37 6.36 6.79 11.32
C ASN A 37 5.07 5.98 11.57
N LEU A 38 5.02 5.22 12.67
CA LEU A 38 3.79 4.51 13.08
C LEU A 38 2.64 5.47 13.34
N LEU A 39 2.89 6.58 14.03
CA LEU A 39 1.87 7.59 14.31
C LEU A 39 1.37 8.26 13.02
N ARG A 40 2.26 8.63 12.09
CA ARG A 40 1.84 9.18 10.79
C ARG A 40 1.05 8.16 9.96
N ARG A 41 1.47 6.89 9.97
CA ARG A 41 0.75 5.81 9.27
C ARG A 41 -0.65 5.61 9.86
N LYS A 42 -0.77 5.55 11.19
CA LYS A 42 -2.05 5.44 11.87
C LYS A 42 -2.94 6.67 11.63
N ALA A 43 -2.37 7.87 11.62
CA ALA A 43 -3.11 9.10 11.31
C ALA A 43 -3.60 9.11 9.86
N ALA A 44 -2.77 8.69 8.90
CA ALA A 44 -3.17 8.58 7.49
C ALA A 44 -4.28 7.53 7.28
N GLU A 45 -4.18 6.39 7.96
CA GLU A 45 -5.20 5.35 7.94
C GLU A 45 -6.52 5.83 8.56
N ALA A 46 -6.46 6.51 9.71
CA ALA A 46 -7.62 7.10 10.36
C ALA A 46 -8.30 8.17 9.47
N LEU A 47 -7.51 9.02 8.82
CA LEU A 47 -8.01 10.03 7.88
C LEU A 47 -8.73 9.37 6.70
N LYS A 48 -8.15 8.30 6.13
CA LYS A 48 -8.79 7.55 5.03
C LYS A 48 -10.11 6.91 5.48
N ARG A 49 -10.13 6.30 6.67
CA ARG A 49 -11.34 5.68 7.24
C ARG A 49 -12.44 6.71 7.50
N GLU A 50 -12.08 7.91 7.97
CA GLU A 50 -13.04 9.01 8.15
C GLU A 50 -13.61 9.49 6.80
N GLN A 51 -12.77 9.63 5.77
CA GLN A 51 -13.21 9.99 4.42
C GLN A 51 -14.19 8.97 3.85
N GLU A 52 -13.90 7.67 4.00
CA GLU A 52 -14.79 6.59 3.59
C GLU A 52 -16.13 6.66 4.33
N ARG A 53 -16.10 6.83 5.66
CA ARG A 53 -17.32 6.99 6.48
C ARG A 53 -18.14 8.20 6.03
N LYS A 54 -17.50 9.36 5.81
CA LYS A 54 -18.17 10.59 5.36
C LYS A 54 -18.74 10.44 3.95
N ALA A 55 -18.06 9.71 3.06
CA ALA A 55 -18.55 9.44 1.71
C ALA A 55 -19.76 8.50 1.74
N GLU A 56 -19.76 7.48 2.60
CA GLU A 56 -20.90 6.58 2.78
C GLU A 56 -22.09 7.29 3.42
N GLU A 57 -21.86 8.09 4.46
CA GLU A 57 -22.89 8.93 5.07
C GLU A 57 -23.48 9.92 4.05
N ARG A 58 -22.63 10.55 3.23
CA ARG A 58 -23.09 11.40 2.12
C ARG A 58 -23.99 10.62 1.15
N ARG A 59 -23.63 9.39 0.78
CA ARG A 59 -24.45 8.53 -0.10
C ARG A 59 -25.79 8.18 0.56
N ARG A 60 -25.77 7.85 1.86
CA ARG A 60 -26.99 7.57 2.64
C ARG A 60 -27.93 8.77 2.67
N ILE A 61 -27.41 9.96 3.02
CA ILE A 61 -28.20 11.19 3.09
C ILE A 61 -28.77 11.56 1.71
N ILE A 62 -28.00 11.41 0.63
CA ILE A 62 -28.49 11.66 -0.73
C ILE A 62 -29.65 10.71 -1.05
N ARG A 63 -29.54 9.42 -0.71
CA ARG A 63 -30.60 8.44 -0.91
C ARG A 63 -31.86 8.77 -0.12
N GLU A 64 -31.72 9.10 1.16
CA GLU A 64 -32.84 9.51 2.03
C GLU A 64 -33.51 10.80 1.52
N ARG A 65 -32.74 11.80 1.08
CA ARG A 65 -33.28 13.08 0.60
C ARG A 65 -33.90 13.03 -0.79
N THR A 66 -33.32 12.25 -1.70
CA THR A 66 -33.78 12.16 -3.10
C THR A 66 -34.97 11.22 -3.22
N GLY A 67 -35.09 10.24 -2.32
CA GLY A 67 -36.19 9.27 -2.33
C GLY A 67 -36.12 8.34 -3.53
N THR A 68 -37.24 7.67 -3.82
CA THR A 68 -37.42 6.87 -5.03
C THR A 68 -37.95 7.73 -6.18
N PRO A 69 -37.57 7.42 -7.43
CA PRO A 69 -38.14 8.09 -8.59
C PRO A 69 -39.65 7.82 -8.64
N LYS A 70 -40.44 8.83 -9.02
CA LYS A 70 -41.88 8.64 -9.26
C LYS A 70 -42.08 7.68 -10.44
N ASN A 71 -43.00 6.73 -10.30
CA ASN A 71 -43.33 5.82 -11.38
C ASN A 71 -44.06 6.60 -12.50
N LEU A 72 -43.59 6.46 -13.73
CA LEU A 72 -44.14 7.13 -14.91
C LEU A 72 -44.92 6.17 -15.80
N ASP A 73 -44.93 4.88 -15.47
CA ASP A 73 -45.61 3.86 -16.27
C ASP A 73 -47.13 3.92 -16.11
N GLY A 74 -47.86 3.96 -17.22
CA GLY A 74 -49.34 4.04 -17.25
C GLY A 74 -49.95 5.35 -16.73
N VAL A 75 -49.18 6.44 -16.62
CA VAL A 75 -49.64 7.71 -16.03
C VAL A 75 -50.40 8.56 -17.05
N ASN A 76 -51.55 9.13 -16.66
CA ASN A 76 -52.34 10.04 -17.50
C ASN A 76 -51.63 11.40 -17.71
N GLU A 77 -51.95 12.12 -18.79
CA GLU A 77 -51.29 13.38 -19.14
C GLU A 77 -51.43 14.45 -18.04
N ALA A 78 -52.63 14.59 -17.47
CA ALA A 78 -52.87 15.55 -16.39
C ALA A 78 -52.03 15.27 -15.14
N THR A 79 -51.86 13.98 -14.78
CA THR A 79 -51.01 13.56 -13.67
C THR A 79 -49.53 13.76 -13.96
N LEU A 80 -49.10 13.56 -15.21
CA LEU A 80 -47.73 13.84 -15.64
C LEU A 80 -47.39 15.33 -15.52
N GLN A 81 -48.28 16.22 -15.98
CA GLN A 81 -48.09 17.67 -15.84
C GLN A 81 -47.99 18.12 -14.38
N SER A 82 -48.79 17.53 -13.49
CA SER A 82 -48.72 17.80 -12.04
C SER A 82 -47.37 17.40 -11.45
N ILE A 83 -46.87 16.20 -11.80
CA ILE A 83 -45.57 15.70 -11.36
C ILE A 83 -44.43 16.62 -11.79
N VAL A 84 -44.44 17.09 -13.04
CA VAL A 84 -43.41 18.01 -13.56
C VAL A 84 -43.42 19.34 -12.80
N LYS A 85 -44.60 19.92 -12.54
CA LYS A 85 -44.73 21.17 -11.78
C LYS A 85 -44.23 21.03 -10.34
N GLU A 86 -44.50 19.90 -9.69
CA GLU A 86 -44.02 19.60 -8.34
C GLU A 86 -42.49 19.48 -8.30
N TYR A 87 -41.88 18.74 -9.25
CA TYR A 87 -40.43 18.64 -9.34
C TYR A 87 -39.78 19.99 -9.60
N PHE A 88 -40.36 20.81 -10.49
CA PHE A 88 -39.85 22.14 -10.78
C PHE A 88 -39.86 23.04 -9.53
N LYS A 89 -40.97 23.07 -8.79
CA LYS A 89 -41.07 23.82 -7.53
C LYS A 89 -40.04 23.34 -6.51
N ARG A 90 -39.87 22.01 -6.37
CA ARG A 90 -38.88 21.43 -5.47
C ARG A 90 -37.46 21.82 -5.86
N VAL A 91 -37.12 21.84 -7.15
CA VAL A 91 -35.80 22.27 -7.64
C VAL A 91 -35.56 23.75 -7.32
N GLN A 92 -36.56 24.61 -7.53
CA GLN A 92 -36.47 26.03 -7.18
C GLN A 92 -36.16 26.25 -5.69
N ASP A 93 -36.88 25.55 -4.79
CA ASP A 93 -36.64 25.62 -3.35
C ASP A 93 -35.26 25.10 -2.96
N LEU A 94 -34.79 24.03 -3.61
CA LEU A 94 -33.46 23.45 -3.37
C LEU A 94 -32.34 24.38 -3.84
N GLU A 95 -32.50 25.03 -4.98
CA GLU A 95 -31.49 25.98 -5.49
C GLU A 95 -31.37 27.20 -4.58
N SER A 96 -32.50 27.73 -4.06
CA SER A 96 -32.46 28.81 -3.05
C SER A 96 -31.68 28.38 -1.80
N LYS A 97 -31.97 27.20 -1.25
CA LYS A 97 -31.27 26.68 -0.06
C LYS A 97 -29.78 26.44 -0.32
N LYS A 98 -29.44 25.96 -1.52
CA LYS A 98 -28.05 25.77 -1.95
C LYS A 98 -27.31 27.10 -2.00
N TRP A 99 -27.93 28.13 -2.59
CA TRP A 99 -27.35 29.47 -2.65
C TRP A 99 -27.01 30.03 -1.27
N ASP A 100 -27.92 29.91 -0.30
CA ASP A 100 -27.69 30.37 1.07
C ASP A 100 -26.51 29.63 1.73
N LEU A 101 -26.42 28.32 1.55
CA LEU A 101 -25.31 27.50 2.07
C LEU A 101 -23.98 27.83 1.40
N ASP A 102 -23.97 28.02 0.08
CA ASP A 102 -22.77 28.37 -0.69
C ASP A 102 -22.28 29.77 -0.28
N ARG A 103 -23.20 30.73 -0.11
CA ARG A 103 -22.86 32.07 0.38
C ARG A 103 -22.26 32.03 1.78
N ALA A 104 -22.86 31.29 2.69
CA ALA A 104 -22.35 31.12 4.06
C ALA A 104 -20.98 30.45 4.09
N THR A 105 -20.76 29.45 3.22
CA THR A 105 -19.47 28.76 3.09
C THR A 105 -18.40 29.70 2.55
N ARG A 106 -18.71 30.46 1.49
CA ARG A 106 -17.79 31.43 0.89
C ARG A 106 -17.37 32.54 1.86
N LEU A 107 -18.27 33.02 2.71
CA LEU A 107 -17.93 34.00 3.75
C LEU A 107 -16.91 33.41 4.74
N LYS A 108 -17.11 32.17 5.18
CA LYS A 108 -16.16 31.47 6.06
C LYS A 108 -14.82 31.21 5.39
N GLU A 109 -14.80 30.91 4.09
CA GLU A 109 -13.56 30.76 3.32
C GLU A 109 -12.76 32.06 3.27
N LEU A 110 -13.43 33.20 3.10
CA LEU A 110 -12.79 34.52 3.14
C LEU A 110 -12.23 34.82 4.53
N GLU A 111 -13.00 34.56 5.59
CA GLU A 111 -12.56 34.72 6.98
C GLU A 111 -11.34 33.82 7.29
N LEU A 112 -11.37 32.56 6.87
CA LEU A 112 -10.23 31.64 7.02
C LEU A 112 -8.99 32.14 6.29
N LYS A 113 -9.16 32.69 5.08
CA LYS A 113 -8.04 33.25 4.31
C LYS A 113 -7.45 34.47 5.01
N GLU A 114 -8.28 35.36 5.53
CA GLU A 114 -7.84 36.54 6.29
C GLU A 114 -7.10 36.12 7.56
N LEU A 115 -7.63 35.15 8.31
CA LEU A 115 -6.96 34.61 9.50
C LEU A 115 -5.64 33.92 9.16
N GLN A 116 -5.58 33.19 8.04
CA GLN A 116 -4.36 32.55 7.56
C GLN A 116 -3.29 33.60 7.19
N GLU A 117 -3.66 34.70 6.56
CA GLU A 117 -2.77 35.81 6.26
C GLU A 117 -2.23 36.46 7.54
N LYS A 118 -3.11 36.78 8.51
CA LYS A 118 -2.70 37.30 9.82
C LYS A 118 -1.72 36.37 10.54
N VAL A 119 -1.98 35.06 10.53
CA VAL A 119 -1.07 34.06 11.13
C VAL A 119 0.28 34.02 10.41
N ASN A 120 0.30 34.18 9.09
CA ASN A 120 1.53 34.20 8.31
C ASN A 120 2.34 35.47 8.57
N ASP A 121 1.70 36.63 8.69
CA ASP A 121 2.36 37.89 9.03
C ASP A 121 2.99 37.83 10.44
N LEU A 122 2.26 37.25 11.41
CA LEU A 122 2.78 37.03 12.78
C LEU A 122 3.96 36.04 12.82
N LYS A 123 3.91 34.97 12.01
CA LYS A 123 5.02 34.01 11.87
C LYS A 123 6.23 34.58 11.11
N GLY A 124 6.06 35.74 10.49
CA GLY A 124 7.02 36.35 9.59
C GLY A 124 6.90 35.78 8.18
N LYS A 125 6.63 36.67 7.21
CA LYS A 125 6.64 36.40 5.75
C LYS A 125 7.94 35.75 5.24
N PHE A 126 9.00 35.82 6.04
CA PHE A 126 10.37 35.39 5.75
C PHE A 126 10.89 34.30 6.70
N VAL A 127 10.10 33.26 7.01
CA VAL A 127 10.73 31.98 7.36
C VAL A 127 11.31 31.39 6.08
N ILE A 128 12.44 31.94 5.62
CA ILE A 128 13.16 31.44 4.45
C ILE A 128 13.49 29.99 4.73
N PRO A 129 12.91 29.02 4.00
CA PRO A 129 13.35 27.64 4.12
C PRO A 129 14.83 27.65 3.75
N PRO A 130 15.74 27.18 4.63
CA PRO A 130 17.17 27.24 4.33
C PRO A 130 17.42 26.53 3.01
N LEU A 131 17.90 27.27 2.01
CA LEU A 131 18.14 26.76 0.66
C LEU A 131 19.23 25.70 0.74
N LYS A 132 18.82 24.43 0.77
CA LYS A 132 19.75 23.30 0.69
C LYS A 132 20.16 23.13 -0.76
N LYS A 133 21.46 22.98 -1.01
CA LYS A 133 21.97 22.58 -2.34
C LYS A 133 21.48 21.17 -2.65
N VAL A 134 20.37 21.07 -3.37
CA VAL A 134 19.81 19.79 -3.81
C VAL A 134 20.32 19.53 -5.23
N SER A 135 21.21 18.55 -5.42
CA SER A 135 21.53 18.08 -6.78
C SER A 135 20.35 17.26 -7.30
N LYS A 136 19.71 17.78 -8.36
CA LYS A 136 18.55 17.12 -9.02
C LYS A 136 18.87 15.67 -9.40
N THR A 137 20.11 15.41 -9.81
CA THR A 137 20.61 14.10 -10.23
C THR A 137 20.90 13.14 -9.07
N ALA A 138 21.38 13.60 -7.91
CA ALA A 138 21.73 12.66 -6.82
C ALA A 138 20.50 11.98 -6.23
N ASN A 139 19.42 12.72 -6.00
CA ASN A 139 18.17 12.12 -5.49
C ASN A 139 17.53 11.17 -6.50
N GLN A 140 17.70 11.42 -7.80
CA GLN A 140 17.22 10.53 -8.85
C GLN A 140 18.09 9.28 -8.96
N LEU A 141 19.42 9.43 -8.84
CA LEU A 141 20.36 8.31 -8.80
C LEU A 141 20.15 7.44 -7.55
N GLU A 142 19.89 8.04 -6.39
CA GLU A 142 19.54 7.35 -5.15
C GLU A 142 18.24 6.56 -5.32
N LYS A 143 17.22 7.16 -5.95
CA LYS A 143 15.96 6.46 -6.27
C LYS A 143 16.18 5.29 -7.22
N ILE A 144 16.98 5.47 -8.27
CA ILE A 144 17.34 4.40 -9.20
C ILE A 144 18.10 3.30 -8.46
N ARG A 145 19.10 3.65 -7.63
CA ARG A 145 19.86 2.69 -6.81
C ARG A 145 18.97 1.93 -5.81
N MET A 146 18.04 2.61 -5.16
CA MET A 146 17.11 1.98 -4.22
C MET A 146 16.08 1.11 -4.94
N PHE A 147 15.68 1.50 -6.15
CA PHE A 147 14.83 0.67 -7.01
C PHE A 147 15.58 -0.56 -7.50
N THR A 148 16.80 -0.42 -8.03
CA THR A 148 17.63 -1.56 -8.47
C THR A 148 18.01 -2.47 -7.31
N ALA A 149 18.31 -1.94 -6.12
CA ALA A 149 18.54 -2.73 -4.91
C ALA A 149 17.28 -3.50 -4.47
N ARG A 150 16.10 -2.88 -4.55
CA ARG A 150 14.82 -3.54 -4.22
C ARG A 150 14.47 -4.61 -5.24
N VAL A 151 14.69 -4.35 -6.53
CA VAL A 151 14.51 -5.31 -7.63
C VAL A 151 15.48 -6.48 -7.46
N SER A 152 16.76 -6.22 -7.21
CA SER A 152 17.76 -7.26 -6.94
C SER A 152 17.44 -8.11 -5.71
N GLN A 153 16.91 -7.51 -4.64
CA GLN A 153 16.43 -8.26 -3.47
C GLN A 153 15.18 -9.11 -3.78
N MET A 154 14.32 -8.66 -4.70
CA MET A 154 13.16 -9.43 -5.17
C MET A 154 13.59 -10.56 -6.12
N ASP A 155 14.57 -10.34 -6.99
CA ASP A 155 15.16 -11.36 -7.87
C ASP A 155 15.87 -12.46 -7.06
N TYR A 156 16.61 -12.09 -6.00
CA TYR A 156 17.22 -13.08 -5.11
C TYR A 156 16.17 -13.94 -4.38
N ARG A 157 15.06 -13.34 -3.97
CA ARG A 157 13.95 -14.06 -3.32
C ARG A 157 13.24 -15.02 -4.29
N ASN A 158 13.10 -14.63 -5.55
CA ASN A 158 12.46 -15.44 -6.59
C ASN A 158 13.37 -16.58 -7.11
N GLN A 159 14.69 -16.40 -7.08
CA GLN A 159 15.66 -17.44 -7.47
C GLN A 159 15.92 -18.50 -6.40
N LEU A 160 15.46 -18.29 -5.16
CA LEU A 160 15.54 -19.31 -4.11
C LEU A 160 14.41 -20.33 -4.30
N LYS A 161 14.77 -21.61 -4.49
CA LYS A 161 13.79 -22.72 -4.48
C LYS A 161 13.07 -22.72 -3.12
N GLN A 162 11.78 -22.44 -3.14
CA GLN A 162 10.94 -22.49 -1.95
C GLN A 162 10.82 -23.96 -1.51
N VAL A 163 11.58 -24.37 -0.51
CA VAL A 163 11.48 -25.72 0.06
C VAL A 163 10.08 -25.85 0.66
N GLN A 164 9.24 -26.69 0.06
CA GLN A 164 7.98 -27.08 0.67
C GLN A 164 8.31 -27.77 1.99
N LYS A 165 7.92 -27.16 3.11
CA LYS A 165 7.99 -27.81 4.41
C LYS A 165 7.03 -28.99 4.36
N LYS A 166 7.56 -30.18 4.08
CA LYS A 166 6.86 -31.43 4.41
C LYS A 166 6.93 -31.51 5.92
N ASP A 167 5.82 -31.20 6.58
CA ASP A 167 5.65 -31.47 7.99
C ASP A 167 5.79 -32.98 8.16
N TYR A 168 6.95 -33.43 8.63
CA TYR A 168 7.15 -34.81 9.07
C TYR A 168 6.39 -35.00 10.38
N ARG A 169 5.06 -35.06 10.31
CA ARG A 169 4.25 -35.70 11.33
C ARG A 169 4.35 -37.20 11.10
N LEU A 170 5.09 -37.86 11.98
CA LEU A 170 4.99 -39.30 12.17
C LEU A 170 3.63 -39.57 12.83
N GLU A 171 2.58 -39.75 12.02
CA GLU A 171 1.32 -40.34 12.45
C GLU A 171 1.26 -41.76 11.87
N GLY A 172 1.14 -42.74 12.77
CA GLY A 172 1.20 -44.15 12.45
C GLY A 172 0.07 -44.58 11.53
N VAL A 173 0.42 -45.49 10.61
CA VAL A 173 -0.52 -46.32 9.89
C VAL A 173 0.09 -47.72 9.88
N ASP A 174 -0.49 -48.58 10.72
CA ASP A 174 -0.52 -50.02 10.52
C ASP A 174 -0.88 -50.36 9.07
N GLU A 175 -0.47 -51.54 8.63
CA GLU A 175 -0.81 -52.14 7.33
C GLU A 175 0.15 -51.81 6.17
N ILE A 176 1.26 -52.50 6.27
CA ILE A 176 2.08 -53.04 5.19
C ILE A 176 1.20 -53.60 4.05
N ALA A 177 1.02 -52.82 2.98
CA ALA A 177 0.76 -53.35 1.65
C ALA A 177 2.00 -53.10 0.79
N VAL A 178 3.00 -53.99 0.90
CA VAL A 178 4.19 -53.99 0.04
C VAL A 178 3.77 -54.42 -1.37
N SER A 179 3.24 -53.49 -2.17
CA SER A 179 3.39 -53.61 -3.63
C SER A 179 4.84 -53.30 -3.94
N LYS A 180 5.62 -54.33 -4.29
CA LYS A 180 7.04 -54.17 -4.62
C LYS A 180 7.20 -53.12 -5.74
N PRO A 181 8.16 -52.19 -5.60
CA PRO A 181 8.37 -51.13 -6.57
C PRO A 181 8.78 -51.67 -7.95
N GLU A 182 8.44 -50.92 -9.00
CA GLU A 182 8.47 -51.31 -10.42
C GLU A 182 9.80 -51.88 -10.93
N TRP A 183 10.93 -51.54 -10.28
CA TRP A 183 12.26 -52.09 -10.60
C TRP A 183 12.49 -53.53 -10.09
N ALA A 184 11.58 -54.08 -9.28
CA ALA A 184 11.63 -55.43 -8.73
C ALA A 184 10.73 -56.44 -9.47
N GLN A 185 10.14 -56.08 -10.62
CA GLN A 185 9.44 -57.02 -11.49
C GLN A 185 10.40 -57.65 -12.51
N PRO A 186 10.38 -58.99 -12.70
CA PRO A 186 11.29 -59.66 -13.63
C PRO A 186 10.93 -59.30 -15.08
N LYS A 187 11.88 -58.71 -15.81
CA LYS A 187 11.76 -58.39 -17.24
C LYS A 187 11.61 -59.67 -18.05
N SER A 188 10.42 -59.97 -18.57
CA SER A 188 10.22 -61.03 -19.54
C SER A 188 10.24 -60.48 -20.97
N LYS A 189 11.16 -61.05 -21.76
CA LYS A 189 11.22 -61.15 -23.23
C LYS A 189 11.41 -59.86 -24.04
N THR A 190 12.67 -59.68 -24.40
CA THR A 190 13.16 -59.22 -25.71
C THR A 190 12.19 -59.51 -26.87
N THR A 191 11.69 -58.46 -27.50
CA THR A 191 11.35 -58.47 -28.93
C THR A 191 12.17 -57.41 -29.63
N SER A 192 12.76 -57.87 -30.71
CA SER A 192 13.72 -57.28 -31.63
C SER A 192 13.43 -55.84 -32.08
N ILE A 193 14.52 -55.08 -32.10
CA ILE A 193 14.74 -53.86 -32.86
C ILE A 193 14.62 -54.19 -34.35
N SER A 194 13.48 -53.90 -34.98
CA SER A 194 13.34 -53.80 -36.44
C SER A 194 11.92 -53.38 -36.87
N GLU A 195 11.39 -52.25 -36.39
CA GLU A 195 10.15 -51.67 -36.97
C GLU A 195 9.98 -50.18 -36.64
N VAL A 196 11.07 -49.41 -36.68
CA VAL A 196 11.05 -47.93 -36.57
C VAL A 196 11.55 -47.26 -37.87
N VAL A 197 11.66 -48.04 -38.96
CA VAL A 197 12.18 -47.54 -40.25
C VAL A 197 11.08 -47.43 -41.33
N SER A 198 9.86 -47.91 -41.09
CA SER A 198 8.78 -47.84 -42.09
C SER A 198 7.84 -46.64 -41.97
N GLU A 199 7.86 -45.88 -40.87
CA GLU A 199 6.89 -44.77 -40.68
C GLU A 199 7.45 -43.37 -40.99
N VAL A 200 8.76 -43.24 -41.27
CA VAL A 200 9.39 -41.95 -41.58
C VAL A 200 9.49 -41.66 -43.08
N VAL A 201 9.13 -42.62 -43.97
CA VAL A 201 9.29 -42.45 -45.43
C VAL A 201 7.99 -42.10 -46.16
N SER A 202 6.83 -42.03 -45.48
CA SER A 202 5.53 -41.77 -46.14
C SER A 202 4.90 -40.39 -45.84
N ALA A 203 5.63 -39.46 -45.22
CA ALA A 203 5.09 -38.12 -44.92
C ALA A 203 5.68 -36.99 -45.78
N ASP A 204 6.64 -37.28 -46.66
CA ASP A 204 7.33 -36.28 -47.52
C ASP A 204 6.75 -36.19 -48.96
N GLU A 205 5.55 -36.74 -49.19
CA GLU A 205 4.81 -36.65 -50.47
C GLU A 205 3.38 -36.16 -50.23
N ALA A 206 3.22 -34.96 -49.67
CA ALA A 206 1.93 -34.27 -49.64
C ALA A 206 2.05 -32.76 -49.40
N GLU A 207 2.84 -32.04 -50.20
CA GLU A 207 2.58 -30.62 -50.52
C GLU A 207 3.19 -30.28 -51.89
N ASP A 208 2.40 -30.49 -52.94
CA ASP A 208 2.32 -29.66 -54.14
C ASP A 208 0.88 -29.71 -54.68
#